data_AF-A0A1J5PVP8-F1
#
_entry.id   AF-A0A1J5PVP8-F1
#
_cell.length_a   1.000
_cell.length_b   1.000
_cell.length_c   1.000
_cell.angle_alpha   90.00
_cell.angle_beta   90.00
_cell.angle_gamma   90.00
#
_symmetry.space_group_name_H-M   'P 1'
#
loop_
_entity.id
_entity.type
_entity.pdbx_description
1 polymer ?
#
loop_
_entity_poly.entity_id
_entity_poly.type
_entity_poly.pdbx_seq_one_letter_code
_entity_poly.pdbx_strand_id
1 'polypeptide(L)'
;MKQGDVQHDPELLWPDLQMQGQAVFRWAVYQMAPIATKALEAAGIAAADLDAFIPHQANARIIDAMVKALALPSHVPVSKDIRLSGNTSAASVPLAMEAMLESGEAPSGGTAL
;
A
#
# COMPACT_ATOMS: atom_id res chain seq x y z
N MET A 1 5.29 -23.03 -11.00
CA MET A 1 6.45 -22.82 -10.10
C MET A 1 5.92 -22.99 -8.67
N LYS A 2 6.29 -24.06 -7.97
CA LYS A 2 5.84 -24.26 -6.59
C LYS A 2 6.51 -23.17 -5.75
N GLN A 3 5.72 -22.38 -5.05
CA GLN A 3 6.20 -21.36 -4.12
C GLN A 3 6.80 -22.11 -2.93
N GLY A 4 8.05 -22.53 -3.08
CA GLY A 4 8.82 -23.15 -2.01
C GLY A 4 9.18 -22.04 -1.03
N ASP A 5 8.83 -22.28 0.23
CA ASP A 5 9.41 -21.54 1.35
C ASP A 5 10.93 -21.57 1.16
N VAL A 6 11.54 -20.40 0.91
CA VAL A 6 12.99 -20.26 0.99
C VAL A 6 13.31 -20.44 2.47
N GLN A 7 13.60 -21.68 2.86
CA GLN A 7 14.03 -21.98 4.22
C GLN A 7 15.35 -21.25 4.46
N HIS A 8 15.44 -20.59 5.61
CA HIS A 8 16.67 -19.95 6.06
C HIS A 8 17.81 -20.96 5.94
N ASP A 9 18.81 -20.64 5.12
CA ASP A 9 20.03 -21.40 5.02
C ASP A 9 20.98 -20.86 6.10
N PRO A 10 21.20 -21.60 7.20
CA PRO A 10 22.06 -21.13 8.28
C PRO A 10 23.53 -21.01 7.86
N GLU A 11 23.91 -21.50 6.66
CA GLU A 11 25.24 -21.35 6.09
C GLU A 11 25.42 -20.04 5.30
N LEU A 12 24.35 -19.27 5.08
CA LEU A 12 24.46 -17.93 4.47
C LEU A 12 25.21 -16.97 5.39
N LEU A 13 26.33 -16.45 4.90
CA LEU A 13 27.17 -15.49 5.61
C LEU A 13 26.53 -14.09 5.74
N TRP A 14 25.47 -13.80 4.97
CA TRP A 14 24.83 -12.49 4.90
C TRP A 14 23.39 -12.52 5.40
N PRO A 15 22.92 -11.45 6.07
CA PRO A 15 21.55 -11.39 6.58
C PRO A 15 20.54 -11.39 5.43
N ASP A 16 19.44 -12.13 5.64
CA ASP A 16 18.32 -12.23 4.73
C ASP A 16 17.01 -11.77 5.38
N LEU A 17 16.06 -11.32 4.55
CA LEU A 17 14.73 -10.92 5.03
C LEU A 17 13.80 -12.14 5.02
N GLN A 18 13.37 -12.54 6.21
CA GLN A 18 12.45 -13.66 6.42
C GLN A 18 11.02 -13.14 6.63
N MET A 19 10.03 -13.74 5.98
CA MET A 19 8.63 -13.30 6.07
C MET A 19 7.62 -14.45 6.07
N GLN A 20 6.74 -14.46 7.08
CA GLN A 20 5.54 -15.30 7.08
C GLN A 20 4.43 -14.67 6.23
N GLY A 21 4.55 -14.74 4.89
CA GLY A 21 3.73 -13.95 3.96
C GLY A 21 2.22 -14.07 4.16
N GLN A 22 1.70 -15.26 4.50
CA GLN A 22 0.28 -15.45 4.78
C GLN A 22 -0.19 -14.75 6.07
N ALA A 23 0.63 -14.79 7.12
CA ALA A 23 0.32 -14.11 8.38
C ALA A 23 0.35 -12.60 8.20
N VAL A 24 1.39 -12.09 7.51
CA VAL A 24 1.53 -10.66 7.18
C VAL A 24 0.38 -10.17 6.30
N PHE A 25 -0.01 -10.92 5.27
CA PHE A 25 -1.13 -10.56 4.40
C PHE A 25 -2.44 -10.41 5.19
N ARG A 26 -2.78 -11.39 6.03
CA ARG A 26 -3.99 -11.32 6.86
C ARG A 26 -3.94 -10.13 7.80
N TRP A 27 -2.83 -9.97 8.52
CA TRP A 27 -2.64 -8.85 9.44
C TRP A 27 -2.82 -7.51 8.73
N ALA A 28 -2.20 -7.32 7.57
CA ALA A 28 -2.28 -6.06 6.82
C ALA A 28 -3.73 -5.75 6.40
N VAL A 29 -4.46 -6.72 5.85
CA VAL A 29 -5.85 -6.52 5.43
C VAL A 29 -6.77 -6.17 6.61
N TYR A 30 -6.59 -6.81 7.77
CA TYR A 30 -7.45 -6.57 8.93
C TYR A 30 -7.11 -5.30 9.71
N GLN A 31 -5.82 -4.97 9.82
CA GLN A 31 -5.37 -3.89 10.70
C GLN A 31 -5.27 -2.54 10.01
N MET A 32 -4.99 -2.50 8.70
CA MET A 32 -4.71 -1.23 8.03
C MET A 32 -5.99 -0.42 7.76
N ALA A 33 -7.11 -1.08 7.42
CA ALA A 33 -8.34 -0.35 7.14
C ALA A 33 -8.85 0.46 8.35
N PRO A 34 -8.92 -0.08 9.58
CA PRO A 34 -9.28 0.71 10.76
C PRO A 34 -8.32 1.87 11.05
N ILE A 35 -7.02 1.73 10.73
CA ILE A 35 -6.03 2.81 10.92
C ILE A 35 -6.27 3.92 9.90
N ALA A 36 -6.50 3.57 8.64
CA ALA A 36 -6.83 4.50 7.58
C ALA A 36 -8.14 5.27 7.89
N THR A 37 -9.18 4.57 8.37
CA THR A 37 -10.43 5.23 8.81
C THR A 37 -10.18 6.22 9.95
N LYS A 38 -9.38 5.84 10.96
CA LYS A 38 -9.03 6.75 12.07
C LYS A 38 -8.25 7.98 11.60
N ALA A 39 -7.38 7.83 10.60
CA ALA A 39 -6.65 8.96 10.02
C ALA A 39 -7.59 9.95 9.32
N LEU A 40 -8.55 9.43 8.53
CA LEU A 40 -9.60 10.22 7.90
C LEU A 40 -10.49 10.94 8.92
N GLU A 41 -10.94 10.23 9.95
CA GLU A 41 -11.73 10.80 11.05
C GLU A 41 -10.98 11.92 11.78
N ALA A 42 -9.70 11.70 12.09
CA ALA A 42 -8.88 12.70 12.76
C ALA A 42 -8.65 13.95 11.89
N ALA A 43 -8.58 13.78 10.57
CA ALA A 43 -8.47 14.88 9.62
C ALA A 43 -9.83 15.57 9.33
N GLY A 44 -10.96 14.95 9.70
CA GLY A 44 -12.29 15.43 9.37
C GLY A 44 -12.62 15.34 7.87
N ILE A 45 -11.98 14.41 7.15
CA ILE A 45 -12.12 14.23 5.70
C ILE A 45 -12.87 12.93 5.43
N ALA A 46 -13.89 12.95 4.57
CA ALA A 46 -14.53 11.71 4.15
C ALA A 46 -13.68 11.02 3.07
N ALA A 47 -13.74 9.68 3.02
CA ALA A 47 -13.07 8.89 1.98
C ALA A 47 -13.43 9.32 0.54
N ALA A 48 -14.62 9.90 0.34
CA ALA A 48 -15.07 10.40 -0.95
C ALA A 48 -14.47 11.76 -1.36
N ASP A 49 -13.94 12.50 -0.40
CA ASP A 49 -13.36 13.83 -0.59
C ASP A 49 -11.84 13.76 -0.84
N LEU A 50 -11.24 12.56 -0.79
CA LEU A 50 -9.83 12.36 -1.12
C LEU A 50 -9.57 12.65 -2.60
N ASP A 51 -8.51 13.40 -2.86
CA ASP A 51 -7.99 13.64 -4.20
C ASP A 51 -7.12 12.47 -4.69
N ALA A 52 -6.55 11.67 -3.78
CA ALA A 52 -5.80 10.46 -4.10
C ALA A 52 -5.70 9.49 -2.90
N PHE A 53 -5.52 8.21 -3.20
CA PHE A 53 -5.13 7.18 -2.24
C PHE A 53 -3.79 6.56 -2.63
N ILE A 54 -2.77 6.75 -1.80
CA ILE A 54 -1.35 6.45 -2.06
C ILE A 54 -0.81 5.48 -0.99
N PRO A 55 -1.32 4.24 -0.93
CA PRO A 55 -0.89 3.28 0.07
C PRO A 55 0.54 2.77 -0.19
N HIS A 56 1.14 2.16 0.83
CA HIS A 56 2.39 1.41 0.67
C HIS A 56 2.24 0.29 -0.38
N GLN A 57 3.18 0.24 -1.34
CA GLN A 57 3.16 -0.65 -2.50
C GLN A 57 3.71 -2.07 -2.19
N ALA A 58 3.10 -2.76 -1.22
CA ALA A 58 3.52 -4.13 -0.82
C ALA A 58 2.94 -5.25 -1.69
N ASN A 59 1.63 -5.21 -1.94
CA ASN A 59 0.91 -6.22 -2.69
C ASN A 59 -0.39 -5.66 -3.26
N ALA A 60 -0.65 -5.84 -4.55
CA ALA A 60 -1.87 -5.33 -5.19
C ALA A 60 -3.15 -5.84 -4.51
N ARG A 61 -3.17 -7.08 -4.01
CA ARG A 61 -4.34 -7.63 -3.31
C ARG A 61 -4.61 -6.99 -1.95
N ILE A 62 -3.57 -6.48 -1.27
CA ILE A 62 -3.74 -5.72 -0.02
C ILE A 62 -4.33 -4.36 -0.34
N ILE A 63 -3.82 -3.69 -1.38
CA ILE A 63 -4.35 -2.41 -1.87
C ILE A 63 -5.83 -2.56 -2.25
N ASP A 64 -6.19 -3.59 -3.03
CA ASP A 64 -7.58 -3.85 -3.42
C ASP A 64 -8.49 -4.10 -2.21
N ALA A 65 -7.99 -4.78 -1.18
CA ALA A 65 -8.74 -5.01 0.04
C ALA A 65 -8.97 -3.70 0.83
N MET A 66 -7.96 -2.82 0.88
CA MET A 66 -8.06 -1.50 1.50
C MET A 66 -9.08 -0.62 0.78
N VAL A 67 -9.04 -0.58 -0.56
CA VAL A 67 -10.00 0.17 -1.39
C VAL A 67 -11.44 -0.24 -1.07
N LYS A 68 -11.70 -1.56 -0.97
CA LYS A 68 -13.02 -2.09 -0.61
C LYS A 68 -13.42 -1.77 0.83
N ALA A 69 -12.49 -1.92 1.78
CA ALA A 69 -12.76 -1.69 3.20
C ALA A 69 -13.03 -0.22 3.51
N LEU A 70 -12.35 0.70 2.81
CA LEU A 70 -12.57 2.14 2.91
C LEU A 70 -13.77 2.62 2.07
N ALA A 71 -14.39 1.73 1.29
CA ALA A 71 -15.45 2.06 0.34
C ALA A 71 -15.06 3.25 -0.56
N LEU A 72 -13.80 3.29 -1.01
CA LEU A 72 -13.30 4.38 -1.85
C LEU A 72 -14.13 4.46 -3.13
N PRO A 73 -14.70 5.63 -3.46
CA PRO A 73 -15.37 5.83 -4.73
C PRO A 73 -14.43 5.62 -5.92
N SER A 74 -14.97 5.19 -7.05
CA SER A 74 -14.18 4.93 -8.26
C SER A 74 -13.50 6.15 -8.86
N HIS A 75 -13.93 7.36 -8.48
CA HIS A 75 -13.31 8.61 -8.93
C HIS A 75 -12.02 8.92 -8.17
N VAL A 76 -11.82 8.36 -6.97
CA VAL A 76 -10.60 8.57 -6.18
C VAL A 76 -9.47 7.76 -6.83
N PRO A 77 -8.43 8.42 -7.37
CA PRO A 77 -7.28 7.75 -7.97
C PRO A 77 -6.54 6.92 -6.91
N VAL A 78 -6.14 5.70 -7.26
CA VAL A 78 -5.41 4.79 -6.36
C VAL A 78 -4.07 4.45 -6.99
N SER A 79 -2.97 4.67 -6.27
CA SER A 79 -1.64 4.34 -6.79
C SER A 79 -1.48 2.85 -7.07
N LYS A 80 -0.91 2.53 -8.24
CA LYS A 80 -0.61 1.16 -8.71
C LYS A 80 0.87 0.98 -9.06
N ASP A 81 1.74 1.79 -8.48
CA ASP A 81 3.19 1.81 -8.74
C ASP A 81 3.88 0.46 -8.47
N ILE A 82 3.29 -0.40 -7.63
CA ILE A 82 3.74 -1.78 -7.42
C ILE A 82 3.97 -2.56 -8.73
N ARG A 83 3.25 -2.22 -9.81
CA ARG A 83 3.39 -2.84 -11.14
C ARG A 83 4.73 -2.53 -11.81
N LEU A 84 5.34 -1.39 -11.47
CA LEU A 84 6.57 -0.88 -12.05
C LEU A 84 7.74 -1.07 -11.07
N SER A 85 7.58 -0.59 -9.83
CA SER A 85 8.66 -0.49 -8.85
C SER A 85 8.70 -1.66 -7.85
N GLY A 86 7.62 -2.43 -7.73
CA GLY A 86 7.51 -3.48 -6.72
C GLY A 86 7.48 -2.95 -5.28
N ASN A 87 7.82 -3.80 -4.31
CA ASN A 87 7.92 -3.41 -2.90
C ASN A 87 9.31 -2.83 -2.62
N THR A 88 9.35 -1.52 -2.44
CA THR A 88 10.56 -0.72 -2.15
C THR A 88 10.62 -0.27 -0.69
N SER A 89 9.90 -0.95 0.20
CA SER A 89 9.86 -0.67 1.64
C SER A 89 9.48 0.80 1.93
N ALA A 90 10.30 1.53 2.70
CA ALA A 90 10.04 2.92 3.07
C ALA A 90 9.96 3.87 1.85
N ALA A 91 10.58 3.53 0.72
CA ALA A 91 10.53 4.34 -0.49
C ALA A 91 9.21 4.20 -1.26
N SER A 92 8.37 3.22 -0.94
CA SER A 92 7.19 2.91 -1.74
C SER A 92 6.14 4.02 -1.77
N VAL A 93 5.86 4.67 -0.63
CA VAL A 93 4.87 5.76 -0.60
C VAL A 93 5.40 7.01 -1.32
N PRO A 94 6.63 7.49 -1.08
CA PRO A 94 7.18 8.63 -1.82
C PRO A 94 7.27 8.39 -3.33
N LEU A 95 7.72 7.21 -3.79
CA LEU A 95 7.80 6.90 -5.22
C LEU A 95 6.42 6.84 -5.88
N ALA A 96 5.46 6.21 -5.20
CA ALA A 96 4.06 6.17 -5.65
C ALA A 96 3.42 7.56 -5.73
N MET A 97 3.73 8.42 -4.76
CA MET A 97 3.26 9.81 -4.73
C MET A 97 3.85 10.62 -5.87
N GLU A 98 5.17 10.55 -6.07
CA GLU A 98 5.84 11.26 -7.16
C GLU A 98 5.27 10.85 -8.52
N ALA A 99 5.11 9.55 -8.76
CA ALA A 99 4.56 9.04 -10.02
C ALA A 99 3.14 9.59 -10.31
N MET A 100 2.29 9.71 -9.28
CA MET A 100 0.93 10.26 -9.44
C MET A 100 0.92 11.78 -9.62
N LEU A 101 1.85 12.49 -9.00
CA LEU A 101 2.03 13.93 -9.20
C LEU A 101 2.54 14.22 -10.62
N GLU A 102 3.54 13.47 -11.09
CA GLU A 102 4.08 13.60 -12.44
C GLU A 102 3.05 13.24 -13.53
N SER A 103 2.22 12.21 -13.30
CA SER A 103 1.17 11.81 -14.25
C SER A 103 -0.07 12.73 -14.24
N GLY A 104 -0.22 13.56 -13.20
CA GLY A 104 -1.41 14.38 -12.98
C GLY A 104 -2.61 13.60 -12.44
N GLU A 105 -2.43 12.34 -12.03
CA GLU A 105 -3.47 11.56 -11.33
C GLU A 105 -3.73 12.09 -9.92
N ALA A 106 -2.72 12.68 -9.27
CA ALA A 106 -2.87 13.38 -7.99
C ALA A 106 -2.54 14.87 -8.17
N PRO A 107 -3.36 15.79 -7.62
CA PRO A 107 -3.05 17.22 -7.66
C PRO A 107 -2.07 17.62 -6.54
N SER A 108 -1.17 18.56 -6.86
CA SER A 108 -0.34 19.21 -5.84
C SER A 108 -1.20 20.02 -4.87
N GLY A 109 -0.98 19.83 -3.57
CA GLY A 109 -1.77 20.46 -2.51
C GLY A 109 -3.13 19.78 -2.24
N GLY A 110 -3.47 18.72 -2.98
CA GLY A 110 -4.66 17.91 -2.72
C GLY A 110 -4.57 17.08 -1.44
N THR A 111 -5.72 16.63 -0.97
CA THR A 111 -5.85 15.73 0.16
C THR A 111 -5.58 14.29 -0.29
N ALA A 112 -4.59 13.65 0.32
CA ALA A 112 -4.23 12.27 0.03
C ALA A 112 -4.15 11.45 1.31
N LEU A 113 -4.43 10.16 1.17
CA LEU A 113 -4.30 9.16 2.24
C LEU A 113 -3.31 8.06 1.87
#